data_AF-A0A963SM58-F1
#
_entry.id   AF-A0A963SM58-F1
#
_cell.length_a   1.000
_cell.length_b   1.000
_cell.length_c   1.000
_cell.angle_alpha   90.00
_cell.angle_beta   90.00
_cell.angle_gamma   90.00
#
_symmetry.space_group_name_H-M   'P 1'
#
loop_
_entity.id
_entity.type
_entity.pdbx_description
1 polymer ?
#
loop_
_entity_poly.entity_id
_entity_poly.type
_entity_poly.pdbx_seq_one_letter_code
_entity_poly.pdbx_strand_id
1 'polypeptide(L)' 'SQPWPFPSQLMIGCHAIAENDGLTIDTTELEDARWFTRDEVADALANPHAEHTAFAPPPPAAIAHHLMQWWLEK' A
#
# COMPACT_ATOMS: atom_id res chain seq x y z
N SER A 1 10.45 4.04 9.98
CA SER A 1 9.61 5.25 10.05
C SER A 1 10.08 6.26 9.00
N GLN A 2 9.27 7.26 8.66
CA GLN A 2 9.59 8.31 7.68
C GLN A 2 9.04 9.66 8.15
N PRO A 3 9.83 10.74 8.20
CA PRO A 3 9.29 12.08 8.43
C PRO A 3 8.44 12.51 7.23
N TRP A 4 7.27 13.10 7.49
CA TRP A 4 6.35 13.59 6.46
C TRP A 4 6.01 15.08 6.72
N PRO A 5 6.51 16.01 5.90
CA PRO A 5 6.53 17.43 6.23
C PRO A 5 5.19 18.18 6.00
N PHE A 6 4.06 17.48 5.92
CA PHE A 6 2.74 18.08 5.69
C PHE A 6 1.72 17.54 6.69
N PRO A 7 1.32 18.27 7.74
CA PRO A 7 1.87 19.55 8.23
C PRO A 7 3.20 19.42 9.00
N SER A 8 3.45 18.28 9.67
CA SER A 8 4.70 17.88 10.36
C SER A 8 4.44 16.55 11.08
N GLN A 9 4.55 15.43 10.38
CA GLN A 9 4.20 14.11 10.88
C GLN A 9 5.40 13.16 10.89
N LEU A 10 5.33 12.12 11.72
CA LEU A 10 6.22 10.97 11.68
C LEU A 10 5.39 9.74 11.29
N MET A 11 5.65 9.19 10.11
CA MET A 11 5.01 7.96 9.65
C MET A 11 5.70 6.77 10.32
N ILE A 12 4.94 6.01 11.10
CA ILE A 12 5.38 4.73 11.68
C ILE A 12 4.78 3.64 10.81
N GLY A 13 5.62 2.99 10.00
CA GLY A 13 5.21 1.86 9.18
C GLY A 13 5.10 0.59 10.02
N CYS A 14 3.98 -0.11 9.88
CA CYS A 14 3.66 -1.34 10.59
C CYS A 14 3.14 -2.38 9.60
N HIS A 15 3.37 -3.65 9.89
CA HIS A 15 2.67 -4.78 9.27
C HIS A 15 1.71 -5.37 10.29
N ALA A 16 0.52 -5.72 9.84
CA ALA A 16 -0.53 -6.31 10.68
C ALA A 16 -1.09 -7.56 9.99
N ILE A 17 -1.66 -8.45 10.79
CA ILE A 17 -2.39 -9.62 10.32
C ILE A 17 -3.87 -9.34 10.56
N ALA A 18 -4.68 -9.40 9.51
CA ALA A 18 -6.12 -9.23 9.62
C ALA A 18 -6.75 -10.49 10.24
N GLU A 19 -7.76 -10.31 11.09
CA GLU A 19 -8.49 -11.42 11.72
C GLU A 19 -9.44 -12.13 10.74
N ASN A 20 -9.94 -11.41 9.73
CA ASN A 20 -10.78 -11.92 8.64
C ASN A 20 -10.69 -10.98 7.42
N ASP A 21 -11.38 -11.33 6.32
CA ASP A 21 -11.40 -10.61 5.05
C ASP A 21 -12.62 -9.68 4.86
N GLY A 22 -13.49 -9.57 5.88
CA GLY A 22 -14.66 -8.70 5.86
C GLY A 22 -14.27 -7.23 5.75
N LEU A 23 -14.86 -6.54 4.77
CA LEU A 23 -14.55 -5.14 4.48
C LEU A 23 -15.82 -4.27 4.58
N THR A 24 -15.74 -3.18 5.34
CA THR A 24 -16.76 -2.13 5.40
C THR A 24 -16.04 -0.80 5.22
N ILE A 25 -16.33 -0.10 4.12
CA ILE A 25 -15.59 1.08 3.71
C ILE A 25 -16.31 2.33 4.22
N ASP A 26 -15.59 3.19 4.95
CA ASP A 26 -16.03 4.55 5.24
C ASP A 26 -15.73 5.45 4.04
N THR A 27 -16.78 5.72 3.24
CA THR A 27 -16.65 6.52 2.03
C THR A 27 -16.47 8.02 2.28
N THR A 28 -16.46 8.47 3.54
CA THR A 28 -16.09 9.84 3.90
C THR A 28 -14.57 10.03 3.99
N GLU A 29 -13.83 8.94 4.18
CA GLU A 29 -12.36 8.93 4.27
C GLU A 29 -11.71 8.29 3.02
N LEU A 30 -12.22 7.13 2.57
CA LEU A 30 -11.66 6.35 1.47
C LEU A 30 -12.66 6.20 0.31
N GLU A 31 -12.20 6.41 -0.92
CA GLU A 31 -13.03 6.17 -2.11
C GLU A 31 -13.24 4.67 -2.39
N ASP A 32 -12.19 3.86 -2.22
CA ASP A 32 -12.22 2.42 -2.47
C ASP A 32 -11.21 1.69 -1.56
N ALA A 33 -11.46 0.40 -1.33
CA ALA A 33 -10.55 -0.51 -0.65
C ALA A 33 -10.84 -1.94 -1.11
N ARG A 34 -9.79 -2.73 -1.30
CA ARG A 34 -9.90 -4.15 -1.65
C ARG A 34 -8.66 -4.92 -1.23
N TRP A 35 -8.81 -6.23 -1.13
CA TRP A 35 -7.69 -7.15 -0.98
C TRP A 35 -6.95 -7.30 -2.31
N PHE A 36 -5.62 -7.33 -2.23
CA PHE A 36 -4.75 -7.60 -3.38
C PHE A 36 -3.97 -8.87 -3.10
N THR A 37 -3.87 -9.72 -4.11
CA THR A 37 -3.01 -10.90 -4.10
C THR A 37 -1.54 -10.47 -4.14
N ARG A 38 -0.67 -11.40 -3.74
CA ARG A 38 0.78 -11.17 -3.76
C ARG A 38 1.30 -10.89 -5.18
N ASP A 39 0.77 -11.61 -6.17
CA ASP A 39 1.15 -11.46 -7.57
C ASP A 39 0.74 -10.09 -8.14
N GLU A 40 -0.45 -9.60 -7.79
CA GLU A 40 -0.90 -8.26 -8.19
C GLU A 40 -0.03 -7.15 -7.61
N VAL A 41 0.40 -7.28 -6.34
CA VAL A 41 1.31 -6.30 -5.71
C VAL A 41 2.70 -6.37 -6.35
N ALA A 42 3.20 -7.58 -6.65
CA ALA A 42 4.49 -7.75 -7.32
C ALA A 42 4.48 -7.16 -8.74
N ASP A 43 3.42 -7.40 -9.50
CA ASP A 43 3.24 -6.85 -10.84
C ASP A 43 3.13 -5.31 -10.81
N ALA A 44 2.31 -4.76 -9.91
CA ALA A 44 2.19 -3.31 -9.72
C ALA A 44 3.53 -2.64 -9.42
N LEU A 45 4.35 -3.22 -8.52
CA LEU A 45 5.67 -2.68 -8.18
C LEU A 45 6.71 -2.83 -9.31
N ALA A 46 6.63 -3.91 -10.10
CA ALA A 46 7.52 -4.15 -11.23
C ALA A 46 7.18 -3.28 -12.46
N ASN A 47 5.88 -2.99 -12.65
CA ASN A 47 5.34 -2.31 -13.82
C ASN A 47 4.52 -1.05 -13.44
N PRO A 48 5.09 -0.06 -12.71
CA PRO A 48 4.35 1.02 -12.03
C PRO A 48 3.59 1.99 -12.96
N HIS A 49 3.81 1.91 -14.27
CA HIS A 49 3.16 2.75 -15.28
C HIS A 49 2.32 1.94 -16.28
N ALA A 50 2.18 0.63 -16.08
CA ALA A 50 1.43 -0.20 -16.99
C ALA A 50 -0.07 -0.21 -16.64
N GLU A 51 -0.91 0.02 -17.64
CA GLU A 51 -2.37 0.12 -17.49
C GLU A 51 -3.04 -1.19 -17.04
N HIS A 52 -2.36 -2.33 -17.19
CA HIS A 52 -2.89 -3.65 -16.84
C HIS A 52 -2.69 -4.03 -15.37
N THR A 53 -1.89 -3.27 -14.62
CA THR A 53 -1.62 -3.56 -13.21
C THR A 53 -2.86 -3.30 -12.37
N ALA A 54 -3.00 -4.03 -11.26
CA ALA A 54 -4.17 -3.89 -10.39
C ALA A 54 -4.27 -2.51 -9.73
N PHE A 55 -3.15 -1.78 -9.58
CA PHE A 55 -3.12 -0.42 -9.03
C PHE A 55 -1.79 0.26 -9.36
N ALA A 56 -1.78 1.60 -9.35
CA ALA A 56 -0.54 2.37 -9.41
C ALA A 56 0.13 2.37 -8.03
N PRO A 57 1.36 1.85 -7.87
CA PRO A 57 2.01 1.81 -6.57
C PRO A 57 2.50 3.19 -6.13
N PRO A 58 2.70 3.40 -4.82
CA PRO A 58 3.39 4.59 -4.33
C PRO A 58 4.82 4.68 -4.91
N PRO A 59 5.40 5.89 -5.04
CA PRO A 59 6.75 6.06 -5.56
C PRO A 59 7.79 5.40 -4.63
N PRO A 60 8.98 5.01 -5.15
CA PRO A 60 9.99 4.28 -4.37
C PRO A 60 10.48 4.96 -3.09
N ALA A 61 10.35 6.29 -2.99
CA ALA A 61 10.73 7.04 -1.81
C ALA A 61 9.66 7.02 -0.69
N ALA A 62 8.44 6.57 -0.95
CA ALA A 62 7.37 6.55 0.03
C ALA A 62 7.51 5.35 0.98
N ILE A 63 7.26 5.55 2.28
CA ILE A 63 7.24 4.45 3.26
C ILE A 63 6.26 3.34 2.87
N ALA A 64 5.14 3.69 2.24
CA ALA A 64 4.16 2.71 1.74
C ALA A 64 4.78 1.76 0.70
N HIS A 65 5.64 2.26 -0.20
CA HIS A 65 6.36 1.44 -1.17
C HIS A 65 7.28 0.44 -0.46
N HIS A 66 8.04 0.90 0.53
CA HIS A 66 8.92 0.04 1.31
C HIS A 66 8.17 -1.03 2.13
N LEU A 67 6.99 -0.70 2.67
CA LEU A 67 6.15 -1.67 3.38
C LEU A 67 5.65 -2.79 2.45
N MET A 68 5.26 -2.44 1.22
CA MET A 68 4.86 -3.41 0.20
C MET A 68 6.03 -4.29 -0.24
N GLN A 69 7.20 -3.70 -0.54
CA GLN A 69 8.41 -4.45 -0.90
C GLN A 69 8.82 -5.43 0.20
N TRP A 70 8.88 -4.98 1.46
CA TRP A 70 9.21 -5.85 2.57
C TRP A 70 8.23 -7.01 2.71
N TRP A 71 6.93 -6.76 2.53
CA TRP A 71 5.91 -7.81 2.60
C TRP A 71 6.09 -8.85 1.48
N LEU A 72 6.53 -8.45 0.28
CA LEU A 72 6.88 -9.36 -0.81
C LEU A 72 8.16 -10.17 -0.60
N GLU A 73 9.03 -9.76 0.32
CA GLU A 73 10.25 -10.49 0.69
C GLU A 73 10.04 -11.50 1.82
N LYS A 74 8.90 -11.45 2.52
CA LYS A 74 8.54 -12.36 3.63
C LYS A 74 7.53 -13.41 3.19
#